data_AF-A0A945M6W7-F1
#
_entry.id   AF-A0A945M6W7-F1
#
_cell.length_a   1.000
_cell.length_b   1.000
_cell.length_c   1.000
_cell.angle_alpha   90.00
_cell.angle_beta   90.00
_cell.angle_gamma   90.00
#
_symmetry.space_group_name_H-M   'P 1'
#
loop_
_entity.id
_entity.type
_entity.pdbx_description
1 polymer ?
#
loop_
_entity_poly.entity_id
_entity_poly.type
_entity_poly.pdbx_seq_one_letter_code
_entity_poly.pdbx_strand_id
1 'polypeptide(L)'
;MSDSVSERTRSTTTTTEPYGAKLRRELEDDYRVFYVTAWGYAADHYFGWFPKALNLHPEIFALLAHEGSRPKYLKERTRAQRPPLMPFTEFLNDMGMTYQAIGDCYSYRAGQMPELLQNPRYKDIPVVNLVRHPFVWLEFYIRWRAGNMRMRAGGADPLAWEWKVTHHGYFRHLGLEPYAKEEVEVWAAFQGMVQLNNVLGDLPAVERHVPVERVATDRDAFTGLVSYLTKGRCAYEPGDLDRVFTMADTLFRGEEPVDTNPKALVESWPGWKADAFRRLLSRDALDAYKSFGYDLFGLDAAPAKPAAKAAGGPARPIFVASMMKSGTWLLREILRQLTGLAYREPGIGLGTPAYDDEMLIDIPPGTFFSWHSTLNERSTALLKGAATKNILLVRNIYDVVVSMYNHIAKDADAAIGRSVLGSDYLSDIPPETALSMMIAGFTTPRLSWDGIAPHVRQVASFLRFMEEGGDALLLTHEELTRNKPEAIRRIARYLEMPIGDDRIAEIVETTGFEAMESVAKETGTEKHFTSKRDRDIKKFVQPYHVAMVDHVVMQEIPDVSERLARAGVPWLFDRDGAPPNLTPPKDGSR
;
A
#
# COMPACT_ATOMS: atom_id res chain seq x y z
N MET A 1 4.86 -63.99 -38.64
CA MET A 1 3.41 -63.67 -38.68
C MET A 1 2.89 -63.55 -37.26
N SER A 2 2.84 -62.33 -36.75
CA SER A 2 1.82 -61.78 -35.83
C SER A 2 2.35 -60.47 -35.25
N ASP A 3 2.19 -59.41 -36.04
CA ASP A 3 2.05 -58.06 -35.50
C ASP A 3 0.66 -57.96 -34.86
N SER A 4 0.53 -57.33 -33.69
CA SER A 4 -0.54 -56.36 -33.45
C SER A 4 -0.45 -55.69 -32.07
N VAL A 5 -0.32 -54.36 -32.14
CA VAL A 5 -1.10 -53.38 -31.39
C VAL A 5 -0.79 -53.23 -29.89
N SER A 6 0.12 -52.30 -29.61
CA SER A 6 0.13 -51.49 -28.39
C SER A 6 0.32 -50.03 -28.82
N GLU A 7 -0.79 -49.41 -29.22
CA GLU A 7 -0.85 -48.00 -29.61
C GLU A 7 -1.35 -47.12 -28.45
N ARG A 8 -0.45 -46.25 -28.01
CA ARG A 8 -0.67 -44.82 -27.68
C ARG A 8 -2.06 -44.42 -27.19
N THR A 9 -2.16 -44.19 -25.88
CA THR A 9 -3.02 -43.14 -25.31
C THR A 9 -2.23 -42.33 -24.28
N ARG A 10 -1.29 -41.50 -24.75
CA ARG A 10 -0.86 -40.31 -23.99
C ARG A 10 -1.79 -39.17 -24.37
N SER A 11 -2.83 -39.00 -23.55
CA SER A 11 -3.65 -37.80 -23.52
C SER A 11 -2.78 -36.61 -23.15
N THR A 12 -2.40 -35.81 -24.14
CA THR A 12 -1.95 -34.43 -23.93
C THR A 12 -3.18 -33.62 -23.55
N THR A 13 -3.43 -33.49 -22.25
CA THR A 13 -4.31 -32.47 -21.69
C THR A 13 -3.72 -31.11 -22.06
N THR A 14 -4.23 -30.55 -23.15
CA THR A 14 -3.95 -29.17 -23.55
C THR A 14 -4.82 -28.33 -22.64
N THR A 15 -4.22 -27.78 -21.58
CA THR A 15 -4.83 -26.72 -20.79
C THR A 15 -5.15 -25.57 -21.73
N THR A 16 -6.43 -25.42 -22.09
CA THR A 16 -6.92 -24.27 -22.83
C THR A 16 -6.85 -23.07 -21.91
N GLU A 17 -5.78 -22.29 -22.03
CA GLU A 17 -5.70 -20.96 -21.46
C GLU A 17 -6.82 -20.07 -22.02
N PRO A 18 -7.35 -19.12 -21.23
CA PRO A 18 -8.52 -18.31 -21.57
C PRO A 18 -8.35 -17.39 -22.81
N TYR A 19 -7.18 -17.37 -23.46
CA TYR A 19 -6.88 -16.50 -24.60
C TYR A 19 -6.61 -17.23 -25.94
N GLY A 20 -6.76 -18.55 -26.02
CA GLY A 20 -6.95 -19.29 -27.28
C GLY A 20 -5.82 -19.29 -28.32
N ALA A 21 -4.73 -18.56 -28.14
CA ALA A 21 -3.57 -18.60 -29.02
C ALA A 21 -2.54 -19.60 -28.47
N LYS A 22 -2.10 -20.57 -29.30
CA LYS A 22 -0.87 -21.31 -29.02
C LYS A 22 0.28 -20.30 -28.98
N LEU A 23 0.83 -20.06 -27.80
CA LEU A 23 2.05 -19.29 -27.65
C LEU A 23 3.13 -19.91 -28.55
N ARG A 24 3.82 -19.08 -29.33
CA ARG A 24 4.92 -19.54 -30.18
C ARG A 24 6.04 -20.02 -29.26
N ARG A 25 6.48 -21.28 -29.40
CA ARG A 25 7.59 -21.87 -28.63
C ARG A 25 8.88 -21.04 -28.68
N GLU A 26 9.07 -20.29 -29.76
CA GLU A 26 10.20 -19.36 -29.95
C GLU A 26 10.25 -18.24 -28.90
N LEU A 27 9.17 -18.01 -28.15
CA LEU A 27 9.05 -16.98 -27.11
C LEU A 27 9.22 -17.53 -25.69
N GLU A 28 9.41 -18.84 -25.51
CA GLU A 28 9.34 -19.47 -24.20
C GLU A 28 10.62 -19.27 -23.35
N ASP A 29 11.80 -18.99 -23.95
CA ASP A 29 13.07 -19.13 -23.22
C ASP A 29 14.01 -17.89 -23.17
N ASP A 30 13.87 -16.88 -24.03
CA ASP A 30 14.75 -15.69 -23.95
C ASP A 30 14.05 -14.36 -24.24
N TYR A 31 13.38 -13.81 -23.23
CA TYR A 31 12.78 -12.48 -23.31
C TYR A 31 13.83 -11.42 -23.66
N ARG A 32 13.50 -10.60 -24.66
CA ARG A 32 14.25 -9.41 -25.04
C ARG A 32 13.79 -8.15 -24.31
N VAL A 33 12.84 -8.32 -23.39
CA VAL A 33 12.25 -7.26 -22.58
C VAL A 33 13.20 -6.88 -21.44
N PHE A 34 13.26 -5.59 -21.11
CA PHE A 34 13.83 -5.06 -19.86
C PHE A 34 12.96 -3.95 -19.27
N TYR A 35 13.15 -3.67 -17.99
CA TYR A 35 12.49 -2.57 -17.30
C TYR A 35 13.49 -1.62 -16.63
N VAL A 36 13.22 -0.33 -16.77
CA VAL A 36 13.93 0.75 -16.06
C VAL A 36 12.91 1.47 -15.21
N THR A 37 12.98 1.30 -13.90
CA THR A 37 12.10 1.95 -12.93
C THR A 37 12.77 3.19 -12.34
N ALA A 38 11.97 4.15 -11.86
CA ALA A 38 12.43 5.31 -11.10
C ALA A 38 11.24 5.95 -10.36
N TRP A 39 11.52 6.76 -9.34
CA TRP A 39 10.51 7.60 -8.66
C TRP A 39 10.19 8.91 -9.36
N GLY A 40 10.25 8.94 -10.69
CA GLY A 40 9.70 10.05 -11.45
C GLY A 40 10.50 10.33 -12.70
N TYR A 41 9.83 10.15 -13.83
CA TYR A 41 10.04 10.98 -15.02
C TYR A 41 9.38 12.35 -14.77
N ALA A 42 9.74 13.08 -13.71
CA ALA A 42 9.33 14.50 -13.58
C ALA A 42 10.01 15.39 -14.65
N ALA A 43 10.50 14.76 -15.72
CA ALA A 43 11.28 15.30 -16.80
C ALA A 43 12.51 16.06 -16.31
N ASP A 44 13.18 15.44 -15.33
CA ASP A 44 14.61 15.59 -15.14
C ASP A 44 15.31 15.15 -16.43
N HIS A 45 16.15 16.03 -16.95
CA HIS A 45 16.94 15.80 -18.16
C HIS A 45 17.72 14.49 -18.16
N TYR A 46 18.21 13.98 -17.02
CA TYR A 46 18.90 12.68 -16.99
C TYR A 46 17.93 11.50 -17.20
N PHE A 47 16.71 11.59 -16.68
CA PHE A 47 15.66 10.60 -16.97
C PHE A 47 15.10 10.78 -18.41
N GLY A 48 15.16 11.98 -18.98
CA GLY A 48 14.87 12.21 -20.41
C GLY A 48 15.95 11.68 -21.34
N TRP A 49 17.20 11.87 -20.95
CA TRP A 49 18.41 11.48 -21.66
C TRP A 49 18.55 9.96 -21.74
N PHE A 50 18.45 9.25 -20.62
CA PHE A 50 18.77 7.83 -20.56
C PHE A 50 18.03 6.96 -21.61
N PRO A 51 16.69 7.00 -21.75
CA PRO A 51 16.00 6.23 -22.78
C PRO A 51 16.34 6.70 -24.21
N LYS A 52 16.72 7.97 -24.40
CA LYS A 52 17.20 8.46 -25.71
C LYS A 52 18.60 7.94 -26.00
N ALA A 53 19.45 7.86 -24.98
CA ALA A 53 20.77 7.26 -25.07
C ALA A 53 20.65 5.79 -25.47
N LEU A 54 19.75 5.03 -24.82
CA LEU A 54 19.44 3.65 -25.19
C LEU A 54 19.02 3.50 -26.67
N ASN A 55 18.18 4.40 -27.18
CA ASN A 55 17.70 4.38 -28.57
C ASN A 55 18.72 4.87 -29.61
N LEU A 56 19.94 5.29 -29.21
CA LEU A 56 21.00 5.55 -30.19
C LEU A 56 21.54 4.25 -30.80
N HIS A 57 21.42 3.12 -30.08
CA HIS A 57 21.78 1.81 -30.61
C HIS A 57 20.64 1.26 -31.50
N PRO A 58 20.92 0.82 -32.74
CA PRO A 58 19.88 0.42 -33.70
C PRO A 58 19.05 -0.79 -33.26
N GLU A 59 19.64 -1.68 -32.46
CA GLU A 59 18.98 -2.90 -31.96
C GLU A 59 18.27 -2.74 -30.59
N ILE A 60 18.16 -1.51 -30.06
CA ILE A 60 17.46 -1.24 -28.80
C ILE A 60 16.24 -0.37 -29.07
N PHE A 61 15.07 -0.80 -28.60
CA PHE A 61 13.85 0.01 -28.57
C PHE A 61 13.44 0.32 -27.13
N ALA A 62 13.77 1.51 -26.63
CA ALA A 62 13.41 1.95 -25.28
C ALA A 62 12.20 2.90 -25.32
N LEU A 63 11.07 2.46 -24.75
CA LEU A 63 9.89 3.29 -24.58
C LEU A 63 10.08 4.24 -23.42
N LEU A 64 9.83 5.52 -23.67
CA LEU A 64 9.77 6.53 -22.63
C LEU A 64 8.31 6.82 -22.27
N ALA A 65 7.89 6.42 -21.09
CA ALA A 65 6.60 6.83 -20.56
C ALA A 65 6.75 8.07 -19.70
N HIS A 66 6.05 9.14 -20.09
CA HIS A 66 5.86 10.28 -19.19
C HIS A 66 4.63 10.05 -18.30
N GLU A 67 4.60 10.68 -17.13
CA GLU A 67 3.46 10.56 -16.21
C GLU A 67 2.11 10.98 -16.84
N GLY A 68 2.12 11.66 -17.99
CA GLY A 68 0.96 11.98 -18.82
C GLY A 68 0.63 11.00 -19.98
N SER A 69 1.54 10.11 -20.41
CA SER A 69 1.35 9.11 -21.49
C SER A 69 1.34 7.69 -20.98
N ARG A 70 1.33 7.49 -19.64
CA ARG A 70 1.28 6.17 -18.99
C ARG A 70 0.52 5.18 -19.87
N PRO A 71 1.13 4.05 -20.24
CA PRO A 71 0.82 3.29 -21.45
C PRO A 71 -0.68 3.24 -21.76
N LYS A 72 -1.14 4.23 -22.55
CA LYS A 72 -2.52 4.31 -23.07
C LYS A 72 -2.71 3.41 -24.30
N TYR A 73 -1.66 2.66 -24.68
CA TYR A 73 -1.53 1.91 -25.93
C TYR A 73 -2.62 0.85 -26.14
N LEU A 74 -3.29 0.40 -25.08
CA LEU A 74 -4.28 -0.69 -25.14
C LEU A 74 -5.73 -0.23 -24.86
N LYS A 75 -5.90 0.83 -24.07
CA LYS A 75 -7.21 1.38 -23.69
C LYS A 75 -7.01 2.78 -23.12
N GLU A 76 -8.00 3.66 -23.32
CA GLU A 76 -8.06 4.91 -22.59
C GLU A 76 -8.19 4.63 -21.09
N ARG A 77 -7.23 5.14 -20.32
CA ARG A 77 -7.08 4.91 -18.87
C ARG A 77 -6.99 6.23 -18.16
N THR A 78 -7.48 6.26 -16.93
CA THR A 78 -7.25 7.40 -16.03
C THR A 78 -5.76 7.54 -15.73
N ARG A 79 -5.31 8.73 -15.34
CA ARG A 79 -3.89 8.98 -15.02
C ARG A 79 -3.36 8.07 -13.92
N ALA A 80 -4.20 7.60 -13.00
CA ALA A 80 -3.78 6.70 -11.91
C ALA A 80 -3.55 5.25 -12.36
N GLN A 81 -4.19 4.82 -13.44
CA GLN A 81 -4.21 3.41 -13.86
C GLN A 81 -2.99 3.05 -14.72
N ARG A 82 -2.28 1.99 -14.33
CA ARG A 82 -1.22 1.36 -15.14
C ARG A 82 -1.77 0.06 -15.76
N PRO A 83 -1.32 -0.36 -16.95
CA PRO A 83 -1.64 -1.70 -17.44
C PRO A 83 -1.13 -2.76 -16.45
N PRO A 84 -1.84 -3.89 -16.28
CA PRO A 84 -1.30 -5.03 -15.56
C PRO A 84 0.07 -5.42 -16.14
N LEU A 85 1.03 -5.75 -15.27
CA LEU A 85 2.45 -5.84 -15.65
C LEU A 85 2.71 -7.05 -16.56
N MET A 86 2.07 -8.21 -16.31
CA MET A 86 2.30 -9.41 -17.13
C MET A 86 1.79 -9.24 -18.57
N PRO A 87 0.53 -8.85 -18.82
CA PRO A 87 0.05 -8.61 -20.18
C PRO A 87 0.84 -7.51 -20.92
N PHE A 88 1.34 -6.50 -20.20
CA PHE A 88 2.17 -5.47 -20.81
C PHE A 88 3.57 -6.00 -21.19
N THR A 89 4.14 -6.88 -20.38
CA THR A 89 5.40 -7.57 -20.69
C THR A 89 5.28 -8.40 -21.97
N GLU A 90 4.20 -9.17 -22.12
CA GLU A 90 3.92 -9.93 -23.34
C GLU A 90 3.77 -9.01 -24.55
N PHE A 91 3.04 -7.91 -24.39
CA PHE A 91 2.91 -6.90 -25.45
C PHE A 91 4.26 -6.31 -25.87
N LEU A 92 5.14 -5.99 -24.92
CA LEU A 92 6.49 -5.51 -25.24
C LEU A 92 7.29 -6.58 -25.98
N ASN A 93 7.21 -7.84 -25.54
CA ASN A 93 7.90 -8.94 -26.20
C ASN A 93 7.46 -9.10 -27.66
N ASP A 94 6.16 -9.05 -27.92
CA ASP A 94 5.59 -9.11 -29.27
C ASP A 94 5.99 -7.90 -30.13
N MET A 95 5.98 -6.70 -29.57
CA MET A 95 6.37 -5.48 -30.28
C MET A 95 7.86 -5.44 -30.59
N GLY A 96 8.70 -6.01 -29.73
CA GLY A 96 10.16 -6.00 -29.81
C GLY A 96 10.76 -7.13 -30.63
N MET A 97 9.96 -7.94 -31.33
CA MET A 97 10.42 -9.12 -32.06
C MET A 97 11.59 -8.84 -33.03
N THR A 98 11.68 -7.63 -33.57
CA THR A 98 12.72 -7.21 -34.53
C THR A 98 13.93 -6.51 -33.90
N TYR A 99 13.97 -6.36 -32.57
CA TYR A 99 15.07 -5.72 -31.84
C TYR A 99 15.79 -6.77 -30.97
N GLN A 100 17.08 -6.56 -30.65
CA GLN A 100 17.80 -7.39 -29.68
C GLN A 100 17.41 -7.08 -28.24
N ALA A 101 16.89 -5.87 -27.99
CA ALA A 101 16.35 -5.46 -26.72
C ALA A 101 15.19 -4.48 -26.90
N ILE A 102 14.16 -4.64 -26.08
CA ILE A 102 13.05 -3.72 -25.97
C ILE A 102 12.81 -3.46 -24.48
N GLY A 103 12.49 -2.23 -24.10
CA GLY A 103 12.20 -2.00 -22.70
C GLY A 103 11.34 -0.80 -22.42
N ASP A 104 10.71 -0.85 -21.26
CA ASP A 104 9.93 0.26 -20.74
C ASP A 104 10.75 1.04 -19.71
N CYS A 105 10.82 2.36 -19.92
CA CYS A 105 11.42 3.29 -19.00
C CYS A 105 10.33 4.11 -18.31
N TYR A 106 10.24 3.90 -16.99
CA TYR A 106 9.50 4.67 -16.01
C TYR A 106 7.97 4.53 -16.03
N SER A 107 7.37 3.60 -16.82
CA SER A 107 5.93 3.31 -16.69
C SER A 107 5.58 2.59 -15.40
N TYR A 108 6.55 2.02 -14.69
CA TYR A 108 6.38 1.28 -13.44
C TYR A 108 7.37 1.75 -12.37
N ARG A 109 6.96 1.64 -11.10
CA ARG A 109 7.83 1.87 -9.94
C ARG A 109 8.48 0.55 -9.51
N ALA A 110 9.63 0.62 -8.84
CA ALA A 110 10.34 -0.57 -8.37
C ALA A 110 9.45 -1.44 -7.48
N GLY A 111 8.70 -0.87 -6.53
CA GLY A 111 7.71 -1.59 -5.70
C GLY A 111 6.53 -2.25 -6.46
N GLN A 112 6.50 -2.20 -7.80
CA GLN A 112 5.52 -2.94 -8.64
C GLN A 112 6.16 -4.13 -9.36
N MET A 113 7.49 -4.23 -9.36
CA MET A 113 8.24 -5.30 -10.00
C MET A 113 8.16 -6.67 -9.33
N PRO A 114 7.82 -6.81 -8.02
CA PRO A 114 7.69 -8.14 -7.42
C PRO A 114 6.72 -9.07 -8.15
N GLU A 115 5.62 -8.54 -8.73
CA GLU A 115 4.67 -9.31 -9.55
C GLU A 115 5.39 -10.01 -10.73
N LEU A 116 6.34 -9.32 -11.36
CA LEU A 116 7.15 -9.83 -12.48
C LEU A 116 8.24 -10.78 -11.99
N LEU A 117 9.01 -10.32 -10.99
CA LEU A 117 10.22 -11.01 -10.55
C LEU A 117 9.94 -12.30 -9.78
N GLN A 118 8.77 -12.41 -9.14
CA GLN A 118 8.34 -13.62 -8.43
C GLN A 118 7.71 -14.65 -9.38
N ASN A 119 7.36 -14.25 -10.61
CA ASN A 119 6.82 -15.17 -11.59
C ASN A 119 7.95 -15.98 -12.24
N PRO A 120 7.95 -17.33 -12.14
CA PRO A 120 9.02 -18.16 -12.68
C PRO A 120 9.32 -17.94 -14.18
N ARG A 121 8.32 -17.51 -14.97
CA ARG A 121 8.46 -17.22 -16.40
C ARG A 121 9.21 -15.92 -16.69
N TYR A 122 9.12 -14.93 -15.80
CA TYR A 122 9.62 -13.57 -16.05
C TYR A 122 10.73 -13.13 -15.10
N LYS A 123 11.08 -13.95 -14.09
CA LYS A 123 12.11 -13.65 -13.09
C LYS A 123 13.47 -13.25 -13.66
N ASP A 124 13.79 -13.70 -14.88
CA ASP A 124 15.07 -13.45 -15.56
C ASP A 124 15.03 -12.23 -16.50
N ILE A 125 13.92 -11.47 -16.50
CA ILE A 125 13.83 -10.17 -17.19
C ILE A 125 14.67 -9.15 -16.42
N PRO A 126 15.63 -8.46 -17.07
CA PRO A 126 16.44 -7.45 -16.40
C PRO A 126 15.57 -6.28 -15.92
N VAL A 127 15.72 -5.92 -14.65
CA VAL A 127 15.04 -4.78 -14.03
C VAL A 127 16.07 -3.96 -13.27
N VAL A 128 16.15 -2.67 -13.59
CA VAL A 128 16.97 -1.71 -12.84
C VAL A 128 16.10 -0.62 -12.26
N ASN A 129 16.42 -0.16 -11.05
CA ASN A 129 15.89 1.09 -10.50
C ASN A 129 16.95 2.18 -10.60
N LEU A 130 16.69 3.21 -11.41
CA LEU A 130 17.54 4.38 -11.44
C LEU A 130 17.17 5.31 -10.30
N VAL A 131 18.15 5.55 -9.43
CA VAL A 131 18.01 6.46 -8.29
C VAL A 131 18.64 7.80 -8.62
N ARG A 132 18.10 8.87 -8.04
CA ARG A 132 18.57 10.24 -8.19
C ARG A 132 18.94 10.81 -6.83
N HIS A 133 19.86 11.76 -6.78
CA HIS A 133 20.14 12.49 -5.56
C HIS A 133 18.83 13.08 -4.97
N PRO A 134 18.49 12.86 -3.68
CA PRO A 134 17.19 13.22 -3.13
C PRO A 134 16.88 14.72 -3.22
N PHE A 135 17.88 15.59 -3.03
CA PHE A 135 17.71 17.04 -3.16
C PHE A 135 17.41 17.50 -4.59
N VAL A 136 18.11 16.94 -5.58
CA VAL A 136 17.88 17.25 -7.00
C VAL A 136 16.51 16.75 -7.42
N TRP A 137 16.17 15.50 -7.06
CA TRP A 137 14.85 14.94 -7.31
C TRP A 137 13.73 15.80 -6.70
N LEU A 138 13.91 16.23 -5.44
CA LEU A 138 12.91 17.05 -4.75
C LEU A 138 12.72 18.40 -5.43
N GLU A 139 13.79 19.04 -5.87
CA GLU A 139 13.70 20.32 -6.60
C GLU A 139 12.93 20.16 -7.92
N PHE A 140 13.25 19.12 -8.69
CA PHE A 140 12.49 18.79 -9.89
C PHE A 140 11.01 18.51 -9.59
N TYR A 141 10.74 17.73 -8.54
CA TYR A 141 9.38 17.39 -8.11
C TYR A 141 8.54 18.64 -7.79
N ILE A 142 9.14 19.61 -7.09
CA ILE A 142 8.52 20.87 -6.70
C ILE A 142 8.23 21.71 -7.94
N ARG A 143 9.25 21.97 -8.76
CA ARG A 143 9.12 22.79 -9.98
C ARG A 143 8.12 22.22 -10.95
N TRP A 144 8.12 20.91 -11.12
CA TRP A 144 7.18 20.24 -12.02
C TRP A 144 5.72 20.44 -11.59
N ARG A 145 5.43 20.51 -10.28
CA ARG A 145 4.10 20.85 -9.77
C ARG A 145 3.81 22.35 -9.87
N ALA A 146 4.77 23.20 -9.52
CA ALA A 146 4.63 24.65 -9.62
C ALA A 146 4.34 25.08 -11.08
N GLY A 147 4.96 24.42 -12.06
CA GLY A 147 4.71 24.58 -13.50
C GLY A 147 3.45 23.85 -14.03
N ASN A 148 2.50 23.51 -13.16
CA ASN A 148 1.26 22.80 -13.48
C ASN A 148 1.47 21.49 -14.28
N MET A 149 2.55 20.77 -14.02
CA MET A 149 2.85 19.46 -14.62
C MET A 149 2.82 19.44 -16.16
N ARG A 150 3.12 20.58 -16.81
CA ARG A 150 3.07 20.77 -18.27
C ARG A 150 1.68 20.57 -18.89
N MET A 151 0.62 20.77 -18.11
CA MET A 151 -0.74 20.74 -18.60
C MET A 151 -1.06 21.96 -19.45
N ARG A 152 -1.99 21.80 -20.42
CA ARG A 152 -2.52 22.93 -21.18
C ARG A 152 -3.16 23.95 -20.22
N ALA A 153 -2.99 25.23 -20.50
CA ALA A 153 -3.58 26.32 -19.72
C ALA A 153 -5.10 26.09 -19.54
N GLY A 154 -5.60 26.29 -18.32
CA GLY A 154 -7.00 26.05 -17.94
C GLY A 154 -7.30 24.65 -17.38
N GLY A 155 -6.38 23.68 -17.50
CA GLY A 155 -6.50 22.39 -16.83
C GLY A 155 -6.04 22.45 -15.38
N ALA A 156 -6.93 22.80 -14.45
CA ALA A 156 -6.64 22.84 -13.00
C ALA A 156 -6.80 21.47 -12.30
N ASP A 157 -7.40 20.48 -12.97
CA ASP A 157 -7.73 19.18 -12.39
C ASP A 157 -6.52 18.48 -11.72
N PRO A 158 -5.30 18.51 -12.30
CA PRO A 158 -4.18 17.82 -11.69
C PRO A 158 -3.70 18.44 -10.38
N LEU A 159 -3.58 19.77 -10.30
CA LEU A 159 -3.20 20.43 -9.05
C LEU A 159 -4.30 20.32 -8.00
N ALA A 160 -5.57 20.37 -8.41
CA ALA A 160 -6.69 20.12 -7.50
C ALA A 160 -6.65 18.69 -6.93
N TRP A 161 -6.30 17.70 -7.76
CA TRP A 161 -6.08 16.33 -7.32
C TRP A 161 -4.90 16.21 -6.37
N GLU A 162 -3.72 16.74 -6.74
CA GLU A 162 -2.51 16.68 -5.91
C GLU A 162 -2.75 17.35 -4.55
N TRP A 163 -3.40 18.52 -4.53
CA TRP A 163 -3.84 19.17 -3.31
C TRP A 163 -4.74 18.25 -2.48
N LYS A 164 -5.78 17.66 -3.09
CA LYS A 164 -6.71 16.76 -2.38
C LYS A 164 -6.00 15.57 -1.69
N VAL A 165 -4.96 15.03 -2.31
CA VAL A 165 -4.22 13.85 -1.79
C VAL A 165 -2.97 14.22 -0.98
N THR A 166 -2.68 15.50 -0.83
CA THR A 166 -1.55 15.97 -0.01
C THR A 166 -1.86 15.74 1.47
N HIS A 167 -0.89 15.29 2.25
CA HIS A 167 -1.06 14.97 3.68
C HIS A 167 -1.12 16.23 4.57
N HIS A 168 -2.04 17.16 4.27
CA HIS A 168 -2.18 18.44 4.96
C HIS A 168 -2.36 18.30 6.47
N GLY A 169 -3.09 17.26 6.90
CA GLY A 169 -3.30 16.97 8.30
C GLY A 169 -2.00 16.69 9.03
N TYR A 170 -1.23 15.77 8.47
CA TYR A 170 0.05 15.34 8.97
C TYR A 170 1.08 16.49 9.02
N PHE A 171 1.18 17.32 7.98
CA PHE A 171 2.12 18.45 7.96
C PHE A 171 1.82 19.47 9.05
N ARG A 172 0.53 19.75 9.31
CA ARG A 172 0.12 20.61 10.43
C ARG A 172 0.41 19.98 11.79
N HIS A 173 0.17 18.68 11.93
CA HIS A 173 0.48 17.95 13.18
C HIS A 173 1.97 18.03 13.54
N LEU A 174 2.86 17.89 12.55
CA LEU A 174 4.30 18.04 12.72
C LEU A 174 4.74 19.49 13.00
N GLY A 175 3.82 20.45 12.94
CA GLY A 175 4.12 21.87 13.12
C GLY A 175 5.05 22.41 12.04
N LEU A 176 4.91 21.95 10.80
CA LEU A 176 5.63 22.50 9.63
C LEU A 176 5.10 23.90 9.28
N GLU A 177 5.83 24.59 8.41
CA GLU A 177 5.45 25.91 7.88
C GLU A 177 3.99 25.89 7.39
N PRO A 178 3.12 26.80 7.86
CA PRO A 178 1.77 26.94 7.31
C PRO A 178 1.81 27.34 5.84
N TYR A 179 0.84 26.87 5.06
CA TYR A 179 0.72 27.22 3.64
C TYR A 179 -0.74 27.24 3.19
N ALA A 180 -1.01 27.98 2.13
CA ALA A 180 -2.26 28.03 1.39
C ALA A 180 -2.23 27.10 0.16
N LYS A 181 -3.37 26.96 -0.52
CA LYS A 181 -3.50 26.10 -1.71
C LYS A 181 -2.64 26.58 -2.87
N GLU A 182 -2.50 27.90 -2.98
CA GLU A 182 -1.78 28.61 -4.03
C GLU A 182 -0.25 28.51 -3.86
N GLU A 183 0.22 28.18 -2.66
CA GLU A 183 1.63 28.04 -2.33
C GLU A 183 2.17 26.64 -2.71
N VAL A 184 2.05 26.33 -4.01
CA VAL A 184 2.40 25.02 -4.60
C VAL A 184 3.80 24.56 -4.21
N GLU A 185 4.75 25.48 -4.19
CA GLU A 185 6.14 25.15 -3.86
C GLU A 185 6.31 24.61 -2.44
N VAL A 186 5.53 25.13 -1.47
CA VAL A 186 5.63 24.74 -0.06
C VAL A 186 5.01 23.36 0.15
N TRP A 187 3.74 23.18 -0.25
CA TRP A 187 3.06 21.90 -0.03
C TRP A 187 3.61 20.78 -0.91
N ALA A 188 4.10 21.08 -2.12
CA ALA A 188 4.79 20.11 -2.95
C ALA A 188 6.14 19.72 -2.35
N ALA A 189 6.87 20.65 -1.69
CA ALA A 189 8.10 20.28 -0.99
C ALA A 189 7.82 19.24 0.10
N PHE A 190 6.79 19.46 0.92
CA PHE A 190 6.43 18.52 1.99
C PHE A 190 5.96 17.18 1.43
N GLN A 191 5.09 17.18 0.42
CA GLN A 191 4.64 15.95 -0.22
C GLN A 191 5.80 15.18 -0.87
N GLY A 192 6.71 15.89 -1.55
CA GLY A 192 7.92 15.31 -2.13
C GLY A 192 8.82 14.68 -1.07
N MET A 193 9.02 15.34 0.07
CA MET A 193 9.79 14.79 1.19
C MET A 193 9.16 13.52 1.76
N VAL A 194 7.83 13.46 1.90
CA VAL A 194 7.15 12.21 2.26
C VAL A 194 7.44 11.12 1.22
N GLN A 195 7.33 11.45 -0.07
CA GLN A 195 7.54 10.50 -1.16
C GLN A 195 8.97 9.97 -1.25
N LEU A 196 9.97 10.73 -0.81
CA LEU A 196 11.36 10.24 -0.71
C LEU A 196 11.50 9.02 0.22
N ASN A 197 10.60 8.84 1.20
CA ASN A 197 10.60 7.63 2.04
C ASN A 197 10.24 6.36 1.28
N ASN A 198 9.63 6.46 0.10
CA ASN A 198 9.26 5.29 -0.69
C ASN A 198 10.46 4.50 -1.22
N VAL A 199 11.67 5.07 -1.15
CA VAL A 199 12.92 4.33 -1.39
C VAL A 199 13.01 3.05 -0.57
N LEU A 200 12.39 3.04 0.63
CA LEU A 200 12.36 1.87 1.52
C LEU A 200 11.56 0.70 0.95
N GLY A 201 10.49 0.98 0.20
CA GLY A 201 9.73 -0.05 -0.51
C GLY A 201 10.42 -0.50 -1.80
N ASP A 202 11.24 0.36 -2.40
CA ASP A 202 11.96 0.02 -3.63
C ASP A 202 13.15 -0.90 -3.40
N LEU A 203 13.88 -0.70 -2.30
CA LEU A 203 15.10 -1.46 -1.96
C LEU A 203 14.93 -2.98 -2.02
N PRO A 204 13.89 -3.58 -1.40
CA PRO A 204 13.68 -5.02 -1.50
C PRO A 204 13.00 -5.45 -2.81
N ALA A 205 12.41 -4.51 -3.56
CA ALA A 205 11.57 -4.83 -4.71
C ALA A 205 12.36 -5.08 -6.00
N VAL A 206 13.56 -4.52 -6.12
CA VAL A 206 14.45 -4.68 -7.29
C VAL A 206 15.87 -4.87 -6.78
N GLU A 207 16.61 -5.82 -7.37
CA GLU A 207 17.97 -6.13 -6.93
C GLU A 207 18.96 -4.99 -7.21
N ARG A 208 18.80 -4.31 -8.36
CA ARG A 208 19.80 -3.37 -8.87
C ARG A 208 19.33 -1.93 -8.82
N HIS A 209 19.98 -1.15 -7.95
CA HIS A 209 19.82 0.30 -7.84
C HIS A 209 21.05 1.01 -8.38
N VAL A 210 20.88 1.96 -9.30
CA VAL A 210 22.01 2.66 -9.94
C VAL A 210 21.78 4.18 -9.91
N PRO A 211 22.71 4.96 -9.32
CA PRO A 211 22.70 6.42 -9.44
C PRO A 211 22.76 6.86 -10.89
N VAL A 212 21.76 7.62 -11.34
CA VAL A 212 21.68 8.06 -12.74
C VAL A 212 22.80 9.06 -13.06
N GLU A 213 23.26 9.83 -12.08
CA GLU A 213 24.44 10.70 -12.17
C GLU A 213 25.66 9.91 -12.65
N ARG A 214 25.90 8.75 -12.02
CA ARG A 214 27.03 7.88 -12.37
C ARG A 214 26.89 7.40 -13.81
N VAL A 215 25.71 6.96 -14.20
CA VAL A 215 25.43 6.50 -15.58
C VAL A 215 25.66 7.63 -16.60
N ALA A 216 25.29 8.86 -16.25
CA ALA A 216 25.44 10.03 -17.12
C ALA A 216 26.89 10.52 -17.26
N THR A 217 27.77 10.23 -16.30
CA THR A 217 29.15 10.73 -16.31
C THR A 217 30.24 9.67 -16.54
N ASP A 218 29.91 8.38 -16.39
CA ASP A 218 30.85 7.26 -16.48
C ASP A 218 30.46 6.31 -17.62
N ARG A 219 31.33 6.24 -18.65
CA ARG A 219 31.14 5.39 -19.84
C ARG A 219 31.06 3.90 -19.49
N ASP A 220 31.84 3.46 -18.51
CA ASP A 220 31.86 2.06 -18.09
C ASP A 220 30.59 1.72 -17.31
N ALA A 221 30.10 2.66 -16.50
CA ALA A 221 28.81 2.50 -15.83
C ALA A 221 27.64 2.41 -16.83
N PHE A 222 27.62 3.28 -17.86
CA PHE A 222 26.60 3.25 -18.91
C PHE A 222 26.64 1.93 -19.70
N THR A 223 27.81 1.57 -20.23
CA THR A 223 27.96 0.33 -21.03
C THR A 223 27.69 -0.93 -20.21
N GLY A 224 28.12 -0.96 -18.94
CA GLY A 224 27.81 -2.04 -18.01
C GLY A 224 26.32 -2.16 -17.70
N LEU A 225 25.60 -1.04 -17.62
CA LEU A 225 24.15 -1.03 -17.45
C LEU A 225 23.43 -1.48 -18.73
N VAL A 226 23.83 -1.00 -19.91
CA VAL A 226 23.30 -1.47 -21.21
C VAL A 226 23.48 -2.97 -21.33
N SER A 227 24.70 -3.47 -21.10
CA SER A 227 25.00 -4.91 -21.15
C SER A 227 24.08 -5.70 -20.23
N TYR A 228 23.80 -5.23 -19.02
CA TYR A 228 22.83 -5.88 -18.13
C TYR A 228 21.40 -5.88 -18.70
N LEU A 229 20.90 -4.71 -19.11
CA LEU A 229 19.54 -4.57 -19.64
C LEU A 229 19.32 -5.41 -20.90
N THR A 230 20.35 -5.53 -21.74
CA THR A 230 20.28 -6.28 -23.00
C THR A 230 20.80 -7.71 -22.89
N LYS A 231 21.15 -8.19 -21.69
CA LYS A 231 21.83 -9.50 -21.48
C LYS A 231 23.07 -9.70 -22.37
N GLY A 232 23.85 -8.64 -22.57
CA GLY A 232 25.06 -8.63 -23.39
C GLY A 232 24.83 -8.59 -24.90
N ARG A 233 23.58 -8.50 -25.38
CA ARG A 233 23.26 -8.55 -26.82
C ARG A 233 23.57 -7.25 -27.57
N CYS A 234 23.69 -6.11 -26.89
CA CYS A 234 23.95 -4.82 -27.51
C CYS A 234 25.23 -4.21 -26.94
N ALA A 235 26.16 -3.86 -27.84
CA ALA A 235 27.41 -3.18 -27.51
C ALA A 235 27.46 -1.88 -28.32
N TYR A 236 27.85 -0.78 -27.67
CA TYR A 236 27.92 0.51 -28.35
C TYR A 236 29.27 0.66 -29.03
N GLU A 237 29.23 1.12 -30.27
CA GLU A 237 30.42 1.59 -30.96
C GLU A 237 30.93 2.90 -30.32
N PRO A 238 32.24 3.18 -30.36
CA PRO A 238 32.82 4.38 -29.76
C PRO A 238 32.13 5.69 -30.19
N GLY A 239 31.75 5.79 -31.47
CA GLY A 239 31.07 6.97 -32.00
C GLY A 239 29.65 7.18 -31.45
N ASP A 240 28.91 6.10 -31.17
CA ASP A 240 27.60 6.21 -30.53
C ASP A 240 27.74 6.54 -29.05
N LEU A 241 28.77 6.01 -28.37
CA LEU A 241 29.09 6.44 -27.01
C LEU A 241 29.42 7.93 -26.95
N ASP A 242 30.22 8.45 -27.88
CA ASP A 242 30.50 9.90 -27.92
C ASP A 242 29.21 10.72 -28.05
N ARG A 243 28.27 10.27 -28.88
CA ARG A 243 26.95 10.91 -29.03
C ARG A 243 26.12 10.82 -27.76
N VAL A 244 26.09 9.65 -27.10
CA VAL A 244 25.40 9.44 -25.82
C VAL A 244 25.83 10.49 -24.79
N PHE A 245 27.13 10.67 -24.60
CA PHE A 245 27.66 11.56 -23.56
C PHE A 245 27.62 13.03 -23.97
N THR A 246 27.72 13.35 -25.27
CA THR A 246 27.56 14.73 -25.76
C THR A 246 26.15 15.29 -25.48
N MET A 247 25.14 14.42 -25.41
CA MET A 247 23.76 14.85 -25.16
C MET A 247 23.32 14.73 -23.69
N ALA A 248 24.20 14.38 -22.75
CA ALA A 248 23.84 14.19 -21.34
C ALA A 248 23.21 15.44 -20.70
N ASP A 249 23.76 16.62 -21.03
CA ASP A 249 23.27 17.91 -20.54
C ASP A 249 22.23 18.57 -21.48
N THR A 250 21.77 17.85 -22.51
CA THR A 250 20.78 18.38 -23.45
C THR A 250 19.39 18.37 -22.83
N LEU A 251 18.77 19.55 -22.74
CA LEU A 251 17.35 19.67 -22.40
C LEU A 251 16.49 19.25 -23.60
N PHE A 252 15.65 18.24 -23.42
CA PHE A 252 14.72 17.79 -24.43
C PHE A 252 13.40 18.56 -24.38
N ARG A 253 12.54 18.34 -25.37
CA ARG A 253 11.29 19.10 -25.53
C ARG A 253 10.46 19.12 -24.23
N GLY A 254 10.24 20.34 -23.74
CA GLY A 254 9.43 20.61 -22.55
C GLY A 254 10.23 20.63 -21.25
N GLU A 255 11.52 20.26 -21.26
CA GLU A 255 12.41 20.31 -20.10
C GLU A 255 12.90 21.72 -19.82
N GLU A 256 13.13 22.00 -18.53
CA GLU A 256 13.67 23.27 -18.04
C GLU A 256 14.98 22.99 -17.32
N PRO A 257 15.93 23.94 -17.37
CA PRO A 257 17.18 23.81 -16.62
C PRO A 257 16.87 23.82 -15.12
N VAL A 258 17.43 22.85 -14.42
CA VAL A 258 17.40 22.78 -12.95
C VAL A 258 18.83 22.62 -12.47
N ASP A 259 19.13 23.24 -11.34
CA ASP A 259 20.42 23.07 -10.70
C ASP A 259 20.58 21.59 -10.28
N THR A 260 21.63 20.96 -10.80
CA THR A 260 21.94 19.56 -10.53
C THR A 260 22.99 19.42 -9.44
N ASN A 261 23.51 20.52 -8.89
CA ASN A 261 24.45 20.52 -7.78
C ASN A 261 23.68 20.38 -6.46
N PRO A 262 23.74 19.20 -5.80
CA PRO A 262 22.92 18.96 -4.62
C PRO A 262 23.29 19.86 -3.43
N LYS A 263 24.56 20.26 -3.33
CA LYS A 263 25.05 21.13 -2.27
C LYS A 263 24.53 22.55 -2.44
N ALA A 264 24.61 23.11 -3.65
CA ALA A 264 24.11 24.45 -3.95
C ALA A 264 22.59 24.53 -3.72
N LEU A 265 21.84 23.48 -4.08
CA LEU A 265 20.43 23.37 -3.78
C LEU A 265 20.16 23.47 -2.28
N VAL A 266 20.82 22.67 -1.45
CA VAL A 266 20.61 22.69 0.01
C VAL A 266 21.03 24.03 0.62
N GLU A 267 22.14 24.61 0.19
CA GLU A 267 22.61 25.93 0.66
C GLU A 267 21.62 27.05 0.32
N SER A 268 20.82 26.89 -0.75
CA SER A 268 19.78 27.85 -1.14
C SER A 268 18.45 27.67 -0.42
N TRP A 269 18.25 26.57 0.33
CA TRP A 269 16.95 26.28 0.94
C TRP A 269 16.61 27.28 2.06
N PRO A 270 15.35 27.75 2.12
CA PRO A 270 14.88 28.48 3.30
C PRO A 270 14.88 27.56 4.52
N GLY A 271 15.05 28.15 5.71
CA GLY A 271 15.20 27.39 6.96
C GLY A 271 14.05 26.41 7.23
N TRP A 272 12.82 26.76 6.85
CA TRP A 272 11.65 25.88 6.99
C TRP A 272 11.76 24.59 6.16
N LYS A 273 12.36 24.65 4.95
CA LYS A 273 12.48 23.50 4.04
C LYS A 273 13.49 22.50 4.60
N ALA A 274 14.59 23.00 5.16
CA ALA A 274 15.57 22.17 5.87
C ALA A 274 14.98 21.54 7.15
N ASP A 275 14.20 22.27 7.94
CA ASP A 275 13.52 21.72 9.12
C ASP A 275 12.49 20.65 8.74
N ALA A 276 11.67 20.92 7.72
CA ALA A 276 10.71 19.95 7.22
C ALA A 276 11.38 18.68 6.70
N PHE A 277 12.51 18.79 5.98
CA PHE A 277 13.25 17.62 5.49
C PHE A 277 13.67 16.71 6.64
N ARG A 278 14.21 17.27 7.73
CA ARG A 278 14.62 16.51 8.93
C ARG A 278 13.47 15.84 9.66
N ARG A 279 12.26 16.40 9.56
CA ARG A 279 11.04 15.87 10.22
C ARG A 279 10.29 14.86 9.36
N LEU A 280 10.35 15.00 8.04
CA LEU A 280 9.57 14.20 7.10
C LEU A 280 10.33 12.98 6.56
N LEU A 281 11.66 13.03 6.44
CA LEU A 281 12.44 11.85 6.07
C LEU A 281 12.80 11.01 7.29
N SER A 282 12.47 9.73 7.20
CA SER A 282 12.88 8.70 8.16
C SER A 282 14.39 8.47 8.13
N ARG A 283 14.93 7.95 9.24
CA ARG A 283 16.34 7.55 9.32
C ARG A 283 16.70 6.48 8.30
N ASP A 284 15.86 5.46 8.19
CA ASP A 284 16.07 4.36 7.25
C ASP A 284 16.15 4.89 5.81
N ALA A 285 15.31 5.86 5.43
CA ALA A 285 15.37 6.44 4.09
C ALA A 285 16.67 7.23 3.87
N LEU A 286 17.13 7.98 4.87
CA LEU A 286 18.42 8.70 4.80
C LEU A 286 19.59 7.72 4.65
N ASP A 287 19.56 6.60 5.38
CA ASP A 287 20.58 5.56 5.30
C ASP A 287 20.52 4.81 3.96
N ALA A 288 19.33 4.60 3.40
CA ALA A 288 19.15 4.08 2.05
C ALA A 288 19.82 4.98 1.01
N TYR A 289 19.58 6.30 1.03
CA TYR A 289 20.23 7.24 0.11
C TYR A 289 21.75 7.30 0.29
N LYS A 290 22.24 7.23 1.54
CA LYS A 290 23.67 7.13 1.82
C LYS A 290 24.28 5.84 1.26
N SER A 291 23.54 4.73 1.27
CA SER A 291 24.02 3.46 0.68
C SER A 291 24.22 3.54 -0.84
N PHE A 292 23.53 4.46 -1.52
CA PHE A 292 23.76 4.77 -2.94
C PHE A 292 24.95 5.73 -3.18
N GLY A 293 25.64 6.17 -2.13
CA GLY A 293 26.79 7.07 -2.22
C GLY A 293 26.44 8.57 -2.21
N TYR A 294 25.22 8.95 -1.82
CA TYR A 294 24.83 10.36 -1.74
C TYR A 294 25.26 11.02 -0.43
N ASP A 295 25.80 12.24 -0.54
CA ASP A 295 26.07 13.12 0.60
C ASP A 295 24.81 13.94 0.94
N LEU A 296 24.40 13.91 2.19
CA LEU A 296 23.21 14.60 2.68
C LEU A 296 23.53 15.94 3.38
N PHE A 297 24.79 16.39 3.30
CA PHE A 297 25.29 17.70 3.76
C PHE A 297 24.84 18.08 5.18
N GLY A 298 24.78 17.11 6.09
CA GLY A 298 24.39 17.32 7.48
C GLY A 298 22.88 17.49 7.73
N LEU A 299 22.03 17.33 6.70
CA LEU A 299 20.58 17.23 6.89
C LEU A 299 20.14 15.88 7.45
N ASP A 300 21.03 14.90 7.50
CA ASP A 300 20.84 13.64 8.21
C ASP A 300 21.25 13.70 9.69
N ALA A 301 21.64 14.87 10.21
CA ALA A 301 21.74 15.08 11.65
C ALA A 301 20.36 14.89 12.32
N ALA A 302 20.34 14.33 13.53
CA ALA A 302 19.07 14.07 14.22
C ALA A 302 18.34 15.39 14.43
N PRO A 303 17.04 15.48 14.08
CA PRO A 303 16.26 16.63 14.52
C PRO A 303 16.36 16.68 16.05
N ALA A 304 16.55 17.89 16.58
CA ALA A 304 16.31 18.11 17.99
C ALA A 304 14.90 17.58 18.28
N LYS A 305 14.76 16.66 19.25
CA LYS A 305 13.47 16.09 19.64
C LYS A 305 12.44 17.22 19.66
N PRO A 306 11.30 17.11 18.95
CA PRO A 306 10.30 18.15 19.00
C PRO A 306 10.01 18.46 20.46
N ALA A 307 10.12 19.73 20.85
CA ALA A 307 9.77 20.17 22.18
C ALA A 307 8.33 19.68 22.43
N ALA A 308 8.16 18.85 23.44
CA ALA A 308 6.86 18.33 23.85
C ALA A 308 5.90 19.53 23.98
N LYS A 309 4.99 19.70 23.03
CA LYS A 309 3.95 20.71 23.18
C LYS A 309 2.99 20.23 24.27
N ALA A 310 2.72 21.15 25.18
CA ALA A 310 2.05 20.94 26.43
C ALA A 310 0.56 20.58 26.29
N ALA A 311 0.11 19.79 27.28
CA ALA A 311 -1.23 19.57 27.79
C ALA A 311 -2.24 18.76 26.94
N GLY A 312 -2.20 17.43 27.12
CA GLY A 312 -3.40 16.58 27.19
C GLY A 312 -3.63 15.54 26.10
N GLY A 313 -2.92 15.59 24.97
CA GLY A 313 -3.13 14.68 23.82
C GLY A 313 -2.01 13.66 23.60
N PRO A 314 -2.22 12.65 22.73
CA PRO A 314 -1.19 11.66 22.39
C PRO A 314 0.02 12.33 21.71
N ALA A 315 1.22 11.86 22.04
CA ALA A 315 2.48 12.46 21.58
C ALA A 315 2.78 12.25 20.09
N ARG A 316 2.09 11.30 19.45
CA ARG A 316 2.30 10.86 18.07
C ARG A 316 0.94 10.67 17.38
N PRO A 317 0.85 10.80 16.04
CA PRO A 317 -0.38 10.54 15.31
C PRO A 317 -0.85 9.10 15.53
N ILE A 318 -2.17 8.89 15.66
CA ILE A 318 -2.75 7.55 15.84
C ILE A 318 -3.32 7.07 14.51
N PHE A 319 -2.89 5.88 14.11
CA PHE A 319 -3.41 5.16 12.96
C PHE A 319 -4.13 3.89 13.45
N VAL A 320 -5.36 3.68 12.99
CA VAL A 320 -6.15 2.50 13.32
C VAL A 320 -6.51 1.76 12.03
N ALA A 321 -6.06 0.51 11.92
CA ALA A 321 -6.54 -0.42 10.91
C ALA A 321 -7.34 -1.52 11.60
N SER A 322 -8.58 -1.71 11.17
CA SER A 322 -9.47 -2.72 11.74
C SER A 322 -9.94 -3.67 10.67
N MET A 323 -9.90 -4.97 10.94
CA MET A 323 -10.57 -5.93 10.10
C MET A 323 -12.07 -5.61 10.01
N MET A 324 -12.67 -5.75 8.84
CA MET A 324 -14.09 -5.45 8.69
C MET A 324 -14.91 -6.30 9.68
N LYS A 325 -15.85 -5.66 10.37
CA LYS A 325 -16.68 -6.27 11.44
C LYS A 325 -15.91 -6.78 12.67
N SER A 326 -14.69 -6.30 12.92
CA SER A 326 -13.92 -6.60 14.14
C SER A 326 -14.20 -5.68 15.33
N GLY A 327 -15.17 -4.76 15.22
CA GLY A 327 -15.52 -3.84 16.30
C GLY A 327 -14.93 -2.44 16.15
N THR A 328 -14.76 -1.97 14.91
CA THR A 328 -14.26 -0.62 14.58
C THR A 328 -14.98 0.49 15.36
N TRP A 329 -16.31 0.45 15.44
CA TRP A 329 -17.10 1.45 16.18
C TRP A 329 -16.80 1.45 17.69
N LEU A 330 -16.67 0.27 18.30
CA LEU A 330 -16.30 0.14 19.71
C LEU A 330 -14.91 0.74 19.98
N LEU A 331 -13.92 0.39 19.15
CA LEU A 331 -12.57 0.93 19.30
C LEU A 331 -12.52 2.44 19.04
N ARG A 332 -13.26 2.95 18.04
CA ARG A 332 -13.35 4.39 17.77
C ARG A 332 -13.88 5.15 18.98
N GLU A 333 -14.92 4.65 19.63
CA GLU A 333 -15.50 5.30 20.79
C GLU A 333 -14.56 5.26 22.00
N ILE A 334 -13.92 4.11 22.26
CA ILE A 334 -12.89 4.00 23.30
C ILE A 334 -11.77 5.02 23.06
N LEU A 335 -11.25 5.11 21.84
CA LEU A 335 -10.18 6.06 21.51
C LEU A 335 -10.64 7.51 21.62
N ARG A 336 -11.87 7.83 21.20
CA ARG A 336 -12.44 9.17 21.33
C ARG A 336 -12.51 9.60 22.78
N GLN A 337 -13.00 8.74 23.67
CA GLN A 337 -13.11 9.06 25.09
C GLN A 337 -11.76 9.08 25.82
N LEU A 338 -10.80 8.26 25.37
CA LEU A 338 -9.45 8.20 25.93
C LEU A 338 -8.59 9.39 25.51
N THR A 339 -8.68 9.80 24.25
CA THR A 339 -7.76 10.78 23.63
C THR A 339 -8.37 12.16 23.43
N GLY A 340 -9.70 12.27 23.46
CA GLY A 340 -10.44 13.47 23.06
C GLY A 340 -10.44 13.73 21.54
N LEU A 341 -9.80 12.87 20.74
CA LEU A 341 -9.70 13.04 19.28
C LEU A 341 -10.94 12.48 18.57
N ALA A 342 -11.36 13.13 17.49
CA ALA A 342 -12.35 12.55 16.57
C ALA A 342 -11.69 11.51 15.65
N TYR A 343 -12.47 10.58 15.07
CA TYR A 343 -11.93 9.69 14.05
C TYR A 343 -12.03 10.33 12.66
N ARG A 344 -11.06 10.04 11.80
CA ARG A 344 -11.01 10.38 10.38
C ARG A 344 -11.08 9.10 9.55
N GLU A 345 -11.98 9.06 8.59
CA GLU A 345 -12.03 8.03 7.56
C GLU A 345 -11.96 8.65 6.16
N PRO A 346 -11.40 7.93 5.16
CA PRO A 346 -11.44 8.36 3.76
C PRO A 346 -12.87 8.54 3.26
N GLY A 347 -13.08 9.51 2.37
CA GLY A 347 -14.35 9.62 1.66
C GLY A 347 -14.53 8.46 0.69
N ILE A 348 -15.65 7.74 0.78
CA ILE A 348 -15.97 6.64 -0.15
C ILE A 348 -16.49 7.23 -1.46
N GLY A 349 -15.73 7.04 -2.55
CA GLY A 349 -16.18 7.34 -3.91
C GLY A 349 -16.99 6.18 -4.52
N LEU A 350 -17.50 6.37 -5.74
CA LEU A 350 -18.10 5.28 -6.51
C LEU A 350 -17.03 4.22 -6.86
N GLY A 351 -17.26 2.96 -6.51
CA GLY A 351 -16.37 1.83 -6.79
C GLY A 351 -15.94 1.06 -5.53
N THR A 352 -15.16 0.00 -5.71
CA THR A 352 -14.59 -0.79 -4.61
C THR A 352 -13.59 0.06 -3.83
N PRO A 353 -13.68 0.15 -2.49
CA PRO A 353 -12.71 0.88 -1.69
C PRO A 353 -11.29 0.31 -1.86
N ALA A 354 -10.31 1.15 -2.19
CA ALA A 354 -8.91 0.77 -2.31
C ALA A 354 -8.26 0.67 -0.92
N TYR A 355 -8.51 -0.43 -0.21
CA TYR A 355 -8.04 -0.62 1.18
C TYR A 355 -6.51 -0.64 1.32
N ASP A 356 -5.77 -0.87 0.24
CA ASP A 356 -4.32 -0.91 0.18
C ASP A 356 -3.67 0.41 -0.30
N ASP A 357 -4.46 1.45 -0.59
CA ASP A 357 -3.94 2.73 -1.07
C ASP A 357 -3.43 3.60 0.09
N GLU A 358 -2.11 3.77 0.17
CA GLU A 358 -1.45 4.60 1.18
C GLU A 358 -1.87 6.07 1.11
N MET A 359 -2.29 6.54 -0.06
CA MET A 359 -2.68 7.94 -0.30
C MET A 359 -4.01 8.31 0.39
N LEU A 360 -4.78 7.30 0.82
CA LEU A 360 -6.01 7.53 1.59
C LEU A 360 -5.73 7.82 3.07
N ILE A 361 -4.50 7.59 3.54
CA ILE A 361 -4.12 7.78 4.94
C ILE A 361 -3.82 9.27 5.18
N ASP A 362 -4.75 9.94 5.86
CA ASP A 362 -4.62 11.33 6.30
C ASP A 362 -5.06 11.47 7.77
N ILE A 363 -4.25 12.17 8.58
CA ILE A 363 -4.51 12.39 10.01
C ILE A 363 -4.55 13.91 10.27
N PRO A 364 -5.69 14.59 10.07
CA PRO A 364 -5.88 15.99 10.46
C PRO A 364 -5.62 16.25 11.94
N PRO A 365 -5.19 17.47 12.32
CA PRO A 365 -5.13 17.88 13.72
C PRO A 365 -6.46 17.66 14.42
N GLY A 366 -6.40 17.18 15.67
CA GLY A 366 -7.60 16.85 16.46
C GLY A 366 -8.28 15.53 16.07
N THR A 367 -7.65 14.72 15.20
CA THR A 367 -8.20 13.43 14.79
C THR A 367 -7.21 12.28 14.89
N PHE A 368 -7.71 11.04 14.87
CA PHE A 368 -6.96 9.82 14.54
C PHE A 368 -7.51 9.18 13.27
N PHE A 369 -6.66 8.54 12.47
CA PHE A 369 -7.12 7.81 11.28
C PHE A 369 -7.73 6.47 11.66
N SER A 370 -8.85 6.09 11.04
CA SER A 370 -9.49 4.79 11.26
C SER A 370 -10.13 4.25 9.99
N TRP A 371 -9.60 3.12 9.50
CA TRP A 371 -10.11 2.46 8.30
C TRP A 371 -9.92 0.93 8.34
N HIS A 372 -10.31 0.28 7.25
CA HIS A 372 -10.05 -1.15 7.00
C HIS A 372 -8.79 -1.33 6.14
N SER A 373 -7.74 -0.54 6.39
CA SER A 373 -6.52 -0.56 5.58
C SER A 373 -5.83 -1.93 5.59
N THR A 374 -5.37 -2.37 4.42
CA THR A 374 -4.47 -3.52 4.25
C THR A 374 -3.05 -2.98 4.10
N LEU A 375 -2.13 -3.40 4.96
CA LEU A 375 -0.81 -2.78 5.04
C LEU A 375 0.14 -3.38 3.99
N ASN A 376 0.48 -2.64 2.94
CA ASN A 376 1.56 -2.98 2.02
C ASN A 376 2.87 -2.24 2.37
N GLU A 377 3.94 -2.52 1.64
CA GLU A 377 5.28 -1.90 1.81
C GLU A 377 5.22 -0.37 1.86
N ARG A 378 4.37 0.26 1.04
CA ARG A 378 4.25 1.72 0.98
C ARG A 378 3.54 2.29 2.21
N SER A 379 2.42 1.69 2.59
CA SER A 379 1.75 2.07 3.82
C SER A 379 2.65 1.82 5.05
N THR A 380 3.42 0.73 5.07
CA THR A 380 4.43 0.46 6.10
C THR A 380 5.46 1.58 6.16
N ALA A 381 6.04 1.96 5.02
CA ALA A 381 7.02 3.05 4.94
C ALA A 381 6.42 4.39 5.39
N LEU A 382 5.18 4.69 4.97
CA LEU A 382 4.46 5.90 5.39
C LEU A 382 4.26 5.92 6.91
N LEU A 383 3.75 4.83 7.51
CA LEU A 383 3.47 4.75 8.94
C LEU A 383 4.76 4.81 9.78
N LYS A 384 5.83 4.14 9.34
CA LYS A 384 7.16 4.23 9.98
C LYS A 384 7.73 5.64 9.88
N GLY A 385 7.70 6.24 8.68
CA GLY A 385 8.20 7.60 8.45
C GLY A 385 7.38 8.66 9.20
N ALA A 386 6.08 8.44 9.36
CA ALA A 386 5.20 9.28 10.15
C ALA A 386 5.30 9.06 11.66
N ALA A 387 6.11 8.08 12.09
CA ALA A 387 6.17 7.63 13.46
C ALA A 387 4.77 7.53 14.07
N THR A 388 3.83 6.86 13.40
CA THR A 388 2.47 6.69 13.94
C THR A 388 2.44 5.71 15.11
N LYS A 389 1.49 5.87 16.03
CA LYS A 389 1.07 4.83 16.97
C LYS A 389 0.00 4.00 16.27
N ASN A 390 0.34 2.78 15.89
CA ASN A 390 -0.52 1.93 15.06
C ASN A 390 -1.33 0.98 15.95
N ILE A 391 -2.65 1.01 15.85
CA ILE A 391 -3.55 0.09 16.55
C ILE A 391 -4.22 -0.80 15.51
N LEU A 392 -3.95 -2.11 15.59
CA LEU A 392 -4.44 -3.10 14.65
C LEU A 392 -5.52 -3.93 15.35
N LEU A 393 -6.74 -3.97 14.80
CA LEU A 393 -7.88 -4.65 15.42
C LEU A 393 -8.33 -5.86 14.61
N VAL A 394 -8.18 -7.04 15.19
CA VAL A 394 -8.65 -8.31 14.62
C VAL A 394 -9.80 -8.91 15.45
N ARG A 395 -10.41 -9.97 14.95
CA ARG A 395 -11.53 -10.70 15.59
C ARG A 395 -11.48 -12.14 15.11
N ASN A 396 -11.99 -13.08 15.90
CA ASN A 396 -12.10 -14.46 15.46
C ASN A 396 -12.82 -14.56 14.10
N ILE A 397 -12.25 -15.31 13.15
CA ILE A 397 -12.73 -15.31 11.76
C ILE A 397 -14.15 -15.85 11.62
N TYR A 398 -14.56 -16.82 12.45
CA TYR A 398 -15.93 -17.34 12.41
C TYR A 398 -16.94 -16.31 12.90
N ASP A 399 -16.56 -15.50 13.89
CA ASP A 399 -17.40 -14.39 14.33
C ASP A 399 -17.48 -13.29 13.28
N VAL A 400 -16.43 -13.08 12.48
CA VAL A 400 -16.46 -12.17 11.31
C VAL A 400 -17.40 -12.71 10.24
N VAL A 401 -17.32 -14.00 9.88
CA VAL A 401 -18.21 -14.64 8.90
C VAL A 401 -19.67 -14.45 9.31
N VAL A 402 -20.01 -14.76 10.57
CA VAL A 402 -21.36 -14.59 11.10
C VAL A 402 -21.77 -13.12 11.12
N SER A 403 -20.87 -12.21 11.53
CA SER A 403 -21.16 -10.77 11.53
C SER A 403 -21.39 -10.23 10.13
N MET A 404 -20.67 -10.74 9.13
CA MET A 404 -20.83 -10.35 7.74
C MET A 404 -22.11 -10.89 7.12
N TYR A 405 -22.46 -12.16 7.40
CA TYR A 405 -23.74 -12.74 7.03
C TYR A 405 -24.90 -11.84 7.51
N ASN A 406 -24.88 -11.46 8.80
CA ASN A 406 -25.91 -10.60 9.37
C ASN A 406 -25.88 -9.18 8.77
N HIS A 407 -24.70 -8.65 8.45
CA HIS A 407 -24.55 -7.33 7.82
C HIS A 407 -25.23 -7.27 6.45
N ILE A 408 -25.02 -8.29 5.62
CA ILE A 408 -25.64 -8.41 4.30
C ILE A 408 -27.14 -8.72 4.42
N ALA A 409 -27.51 -9.69 5.26
CA ALA A 409 -28.91 -10.10 5.42
C ALA A 409 -29.81 -8.96 5.95
N LYS A 410 -29.28 -8.02 6.73
CA LYS A 410 -30.05 -6.89 7.27
C LYS A 410 -29.98 -5.63 6.40
N ASP A 411 -29.15 -5.65 5.37
CA ASP A 411 -28.76 -4.47 4.61
C ASP A 411 -28.36 -3.33 5.55
N ALA A 412 -27.42 -3.60 6.46
CA ALA A 412 -27.11 -2.68 7.57
C ALA A 412 -26.60 -1.32 7.04
N ASP A 413 -25.90 -1.31 5.91
CA ASP A 413 -25.37 -0.09 5.29
C ASP A 413 -26.46 0.79 4.64
N ALA A 414 -27.70 0.31 4.48
CA ALA A 414 -28.83 1.15 4.08
C ALA A 414 -29.06 2.31 5.07
N ALA A 415 -28.79 2.10 6.37
CA ALA A 415 -28.92 3.12 7.41
C ALA A 415 -27.98 4.32 7.22
N ILE A 416 -26.86 4.13 6.50
CA ILE A 416 -25.88 5.17 6.19
C ILE A 416 -25.91 5.57 4.70
N GLY A 417 -27.01 5.27 4.01
CA GLY A 417 -27.24 5.63 2.60
C GLY A 417 -26.46 4.78 1.60
N ARG A 418 -25.99 3.60 2.00
CA ARG A 418 -25.12 2.71 1.22
C ARG A 418 -25.72 1.30 1.10
N SER A 419 -27.02 1.22 0.80
CA SER A 419 -27.74 -0.06 0.66
C SER A 419 -27.08 -0.97 -0.38
N VAL A 420 -26.95 -2.24 -0.01
CA VAL A 420 -26.35 -3.30 -0.82
C VAL A 420 -27.43 -4.27 -1.34
N LEU A 421 -28.68 -3.80 -1.56
CA LEU A 421 -29.76 -4.47 -2.33
C LEU A 421 -30.97 -5.05 -1.55
N GLY A 422 -31.32 -4.50 -0.38
CA GLY A 422 -32.51 -4.94 0.34
C GLY A 422 -32.32 -6.27 1.07
N SER A 423 -33.07 -6.45 2.15
CA SER A 423 -32.84 -7.45 3.22
C SER A 423 -33.01 -8.91 2.84
N ASP A 424 -33.43 -9.24 1.61
CA ASP A 424 -34.08 -10.52 1.36
C ASP A 424 -33.22 -11.50 0.54
N TYR A 425 -32.05 -11.11 0.02
CA TYR A 425 -31.26 -12.01 -0.84
C TYR A 425 -30.83 -13.30 -0.13
N LEU A 426 -30.46 -13.21 1.14
CA LEU A 426 -30.04 -14.36 1.95
C LEU A 426 -31.21 -15.00 2.72
N SER A 427 -32.45 -14.49 2.62
CA SER A 427 -33.57 -14.99 3.44
C SER A 427 -34.00 -16.40 3.05
N ASP A 428 -33.87 -16.75 1.78
CA ASP A 428 -34.31 -18.03 1.22
C ASP A 428 -33.18 -19.08 1.17
N ILE A 429 -31.98 -18.71 1.62
CA ILE A 429 -30.80 -19.57 1.62
C ILE A 429 -30.65 -20.18 3.03
N PRO A 430 -30.57 -21.51 3.17
CA PRO A 430 -30.30 -22.14 4.46
C PRO A 430 -29.03 -21.56 5.11
N PRO A 431 -29.01 -21.29 6.43
CA PRO A 431 -27.85 -20.66 7.09
C PRO A 431 -26.53 -21.37 6.81
N GLU A 432 -26.52 -22.70 6.74
CA GLU A 432 -25.33 -23.48 6.41
C GLU A 432 -24.80 -23.15 5.00
N THR A 433 -25.68 -23.16 4.00
CA THR A 433 -25.31 -22.79 2.62
C THR A 433 -24.86 -21.33 2.54
N ALA A 434 -25.53 -20.43 3.25
CA ALA A 434 -25.13 -19.03 3.29
C ALA A 434 -23.75 -18.84 3.91
N LEU A 435 -23.41 -19.58 4.99
CA LEU A 435 -22.07 -19.55 5.59
C LEU A 435 -21.00 -20.04 4.61
N SER A 436 -21.26 -21.10 3.84
CA SER A 436 -20.36 -21.55 2.77
C SER A 436 -20.11 -20.45 1.75
N MET A 437 -21.16 -19.74 1.32
CA MET A 437 -21.05 -18.60 0.40
C MET A 437 -20.27 -17.44 1.02
N MET A 438 -20.46 -17.14 2.31
CA MET A 438 -19.72 -16.08 2.99
C MET A 438 -18.22 -16.39 3.09
N ILE A 439 -17.86 -17.67 3.23
CA ILE A 439 -16.46 -18.11 3.29
C ILE A 439 -15.83 -18.08 1.89
N ALA A 440 -16.45 -18.74 0.91
CA ALA A 440 -15.90 -18.91 -0.43
C ALA A 440 -15.99 -17.67 -1.33
N GLY A 441 -16.92 -16.75 -1.02
CA GLY A 441 -17.30 -15.68 -1.93
C GLY A 441 -18.37 -16.12 -2.92
N PHE A 442 -19.01 -15.14 -3.55
CA PHE A 442 -20.02 -15.36 -4.58
C PHE A 442 -20.17 -14.11 -5.45
N THR A 443 -20.52 -14.30 -6.71
CA THR A 443 -20.87 -13.20 -7.61
C THR A 443 -22.23 -13.46 -8.22
N THR A 444 -23.08 -12.43 -8.18
CA THR A 444 -24.38 -12.37 -8.84
C THR A 444 -24.44 -11.11 -9.69
N PRO A 445 -25.42 -10.96 -10.60
CA PRO A 445 -25.62 -9.71 -11.34
C PRO A 445 -25.84 -8.48 -10.44
N ARG A 446 -26.20 -8.68 -9.17
CA ARG A 446 -26.52 -7.60 -8.23
C ARG A 446 -25.38 -7.35 -7.25
N LEU A 447 -24.78 -8.40 -6.70
CA LEU A 447 -23.78 -8.33 -5.64
C LEU A 447 -22.59 -9.24 -5.94
N SER A 448 -21.38 -8.75 -5.68
CA SER A 448 -20.18 -9.57 -5.55
C SER A 448 -19.64 -9.49 -4.12
N TRP A 449 -19.29 -10.64 -3.58
CA TRP A 449 -18.62 -10.80 -2.29
C TRP A 449 -17.39 -11.67 -2.49
N ASP A 450 -16.23 -11.19 -2.09
CA ASP A 450 -14.93 -11.86 -2.37
C ASP A 450 -14.59 -12.97 -1.35
N GLY A 451 -15.52 -13.31 -0.46
CA GLY A 451 -15.27 -14.29 0.59
C GLY A 451 -14.45 -13.72 1.75
N ILE A 452 -13.91 -14.61 2.57
CA ILE A 452 -13.06 -14.20 3.71
C ILE A 452 -11.60 -13.95 3.32
N ALA A 453 -11.17 -14.32 2.11
CA ALA A 453 -9.77 -14.19 1.69
C ALA A 453 -9.20 -12.77 1.90
N PRO A 454 -9.90 -11.67 1.56
CA PRO A 454 -9.40 -10.31 1.84
C PRO A 454 -9.19 -10.01 3.33
N HIS A 455 -9.99 -10.61 4.22
CA HIS A 455 -9.87 -10.41 5.67
C HIS A 455 -8.64 -11.13 6.21
N VAL A 456 -8.43 -12.37 5.76
CA VAL A 456 -7.24 -13.15 6.12
C VAL A 456 -5.98 -12.46 5.59
N ARG A 457 -5.99 -11.97 4.35
CA ARG A 457 -4.89 -11.20 3.76
C ARG A 457 -4.58 -9.93 4.56
N GLN A 458 -5.61 -9.26 5.06
CA GLN A 458 -5.41 -8.11 5.93
C GLN A 458 -4.73 -8.49 7.25
N VAL A 459 -5.14 -9.58 7.90
CA VAL A 459 -4.45 -10.12 9.08
C VAL A 459 -2.99 -10.45 8.74
N ALA A 460 -2.73 -11.11 7.60
CA ALA A 460 -1.39 -11.40 7.11
C ALA A 460 -0.53 -10.13 7.01
N SER A 461 -1.13 -9.04 6.53
CA SER A 461 -0.49 -7.74 6.38
C SER A 461 -0.13 -7.10 7.72
N PHE A 462 -0.97 -7.27 8.75
CA PHE A 462 -0.72 -6.79 10.10
C PHE A 462 0.43 -7.55 10.76
N LEU A 463 0.43 -8.88 10.64
CA LEU A 463 1.51 -9.73 11.15
C LEU A 463 2.84 -9.37 10.50
N ARG A 464 2.85 -9.20 9.17
CA ARG A 464 4.05 -8.78 8.43
C ARG A 464 4.57 -7.43 8.90
N PHE A 465 3.70 -6.42 9.06
CA PHE A 465 4.10 -5.10 9.57
C PHE A 465 4.82 -5.20 10.92
N MET A 466 4.31 -6.03 11.84
CA MET A 466 4.93 -6.25 13.14
C MET A 466 6.27 -7.01 13.05
N GLU A 467 6.35 -8.03 12.20
CA GLU A 467 7.56 -8.83 11.96
C GLU A 467 8.69 -7.99 11.34
N GLU A 468 8.35 -7.02 10.49
CA GLU A 468 9.27 -6.04 9.90
C GLU A 468 9.66 -4.92 10.87
N GLY A 469 9.34 -5.04 12.16
CA GLY A 469 9.68 -4.06 13.21
C GLY A 469 8.78 -2.83 13.22
N GLY A 470 7.57 -2.91 12.67
CA GLY A 470 6.57 -1.87 12.79
C GLY A 470 6.08 -1.68 14.23
N ASP A 471 6.03 -0.44 14.70
CA ASP A 471 5.49 -0.07 16.01
C ASP A 471 3.96 -0.19 15.98
N ALA A 472 3.40 -1.29 16.51
CA ALA A 472 1.96 -1.54 16.57
C ALA A 472 1.50 -2.22 17.87
N LEU A 473 0.27 -1.88 18.28
CA LEU A 473 -0.52 -2.61 19.25
C LEU A 473 -1.58 -3.45 18.52
N LEU A 474 -1.41 -4.78 18.54
CA LEU A 474 -2.45 -5.71 18.10
C LEU A 474 -3.47 -5.92 19.23
N LEU A 475 -4.74 -5.71 18.90
CA LEU A 475 -5.89 -5.94 19.75
C LEU A 475 -6.85 -6.92 19.09
N THR A 476 -7.60 -7.62 19.91
CA THR A 476 -8.72 -8.47 19.49
C THR A 476 -10.04 -7.90 19.97
N HIS A 477 -11.10 -8.12 19.20
CA HIS A 477 -12.47 -7.82 19.61
C HIS A 477 -12.84 -8.51 20.92
N GLU A 478 -12.34 -9.73 21.11
CA GLU A 478 -12.56 -10.55 22.30
C GLU A 478 -11.95 -9.90 23.54
N GLU A 479 -10.77 -9.30 23.46
CA GLU A 479 -10.20 -8.50 24.55
C GLU A 479 -11.05 -7.27 24.85
N LEU A 480 -11.46 -6.51 23.81
CA LEU A 480 -12.29 -5.31 23.97
C LEU A 480 -13.67 -5.59 24.58
N THR A 481 -14.15 -6.83 24.50
CA THR A 481 -15.48 -7.20 25.00
C THR A 481 -15.45 -8.04 26.28
N ARG A 482 -14.45 -8.89 26.48
CA ARG A 482 -14.34 -9.78 27.65
C ARG A 482 -13.45 -9.23 28.75
N ASN A 483 -12.39 -8.48 28.41
CA ASN A 483 -11.46 -7.87 29.36
C ASN A 483 -11.20 -6.40 28.99
N LYS A 484 -12.29 -5.67 28.79
CA LYS A 484 -12.25 -4.28 28.34
C LYS A 484 -11.40 -3.35 29.23
N PRO A 485 -11.45 -3.43 30.58
CA PRO A 485 -10.60 -2.57 31.42
C PRO A 485 -9.11 -2.74 31.10
N GLU A 486 -8.63 -3.98 30.96
CA GLU A 486 -7.24 -4.24 30.64
C GLU A 486 -6.89 -3.84 29.20
N ALA A 487 -7.80 -4.05 28.24
CA ALA A 487 -7.60 -3.60 26.88
C ALA A 487 -7.45 -2.06 26.81
N ILE A 488 -8.26 -1.31 27.56
CA ILE A 488 -8.14 0.16 27.67
C ILE A 488 -6.80 0.54 28.31
N ARG A 489 -6.36 -0.15 29.38
CA ARG A 489 -5.04 0.09 29.99
C ARG A 489 -3.90 -0.14 29.00
N ARG A 490 -3.96 -1.20 28.19
CA ARG A 490 -2.96 -1.48 27.15
C ARG A 490 -2.94 -0.40 26.07
N ILE A 491 -4.11 0.06 25.62
CA ILE A 491 -4.21 1.17 24.66
C ILE A 491 -3.58 2.43 25.27
N ALA A 492 -3.98 2.81 26.48
CA ALA A 492 -3.49 4.01 27.15
C ALA A 492 -1.97 3.97 27.35
N ARG A 493 -1.42 2.82 27.80
CA ARG A 493 0.02 2.61 27.94
C ARG A 493 0.75 2.73 26.60
N TYR A 494 0.21 2.11 25.55
CA TYR A 494 0.79 2.15 24.20
C TYR A 494 0.82 3.57 23.62
N LEU A 495 -0.24 4.33 23.87
CA LEU A 495 -0.36 5.75 23.49
C LEU A 495 0.41 6.70 24.43
N GLU A 496 1.06 6.17 25.46
CA GLU A 496 1.80 6.96 26.48
C GLU A 496 0.90 7.97 27.20
N MET A 497 -0.39 7.64 27.36
CA MET A 497 -1.39 8.46 28.03
C MET A 497 -1.73 7.87 29.40
N PRO A 498 -1.34 8.53 30.52
CA PRO A 498 -1.75 8.08 31.84
C PRO A 498 -3.27 8.19 32.00
N ILE A 499 -3.90 7.15 32.53
CA ILE A 499 -5.34 7.09 32.80
C ILE A 499 -5.57 6.44 34.17
N GLY A 500 -6.46 7.03 34.97
CA GLY A 500 -6.87 6.46 36.27
C GLY A 500 -7.97 5.42 36.13
N ASP A 501 -8.09 4.54 37.13
CA ASP A 501 -9.10 3.47 37.13
C ASP A 501 -10.55 3.98 37.06
N ASP A 502 -10.85 5.13 37.67
CA ASP A 502 -12.18 5.75 37.60
C ASP A 502 -12.57 6.11 36.17
N ARG A 503 -11.62 6.68 35.40
CA ARG A 503 -11.85 7.02 33.99
C ARG A 503 -11.95 5.77 33.12
N ILE A 504 -11.20 4.70 33.45
CA ILE A 504 -11.36 3.40 32.77
C ILE A 504 -12.76 2.85 33.03
N ALA A 505 -13.25 2.89 34.27
CA ALA A 505 -14.59 2.41 34.61
C ALA A 505 -15.68 3.17 33.84
N GLU A 506 -15.57 4.50 33.75
CA GLU A 506 -16.48 5.34 32.97
C GLU A 506 -16.48 4.98 31.47
N ILE A 507 -15.30 4.80 30.87
CA ILE A 507 -15.19 4.37 29.46
C ILE A 507 -15.81 2.98 29.30
N VAL A 508 -15.57 2.05 30.24
CA VAL A 508 -16.11 0.68 30.18
C VAL A 508 -17.63 0.68 30.17
N GLU A 509 -18.25 1.48 31.05
CA GLU A 509 -19.69 1.65 31.19
C GLU A 509 -20.31 2.23 29.91
N THR A 510 -19.82 3.38 29.46
CA THR A 510 -20.39 4.10 28.30
C THR A 510 -20.15 3.39 26.97
N THR A 511 -19.09 2.60 26.87
CA THR A 511 -18.83 1.75 25.69
C THR A 511 -19.42 0.34 25.83
N GLY A 512 -20.21 0.08 26.87
CA GLY A 512 -20.95 -1.16 27.04
C GLY A 512 -21.87 -1.43 25.85
N PHE A 513 -22.13 -2.71 25.55
CA PHE A 513 -22.96 -3.07 24.38
C PHE A 513 -24.33 -2.40 24.42
N GLU A 514 -24.99 -2.44 25.59
CA GLU A 514 -26.32 -1.85 25.79
C GLU A 514 -26.30 -0.32 25.66
N ALA A 515 -25.29 0.33 26.26
CA ALA A 515 -25.11 1.78 26.16
C ALA A 515 -24.91 2.23 24.70
N MET A 516 -24.01 1.56 23.97
CA MET A 516 -23.77 1.86 22.56
C MET A 516 -24.97 1.52 21.67
N GLU A 517 -25.69 0.43 21.93
CA GLU A 517 -26.91 0.07 21.18
C GLU A 517 -28.01 1.12 21.39
N SER A 518 -28.15 1.66 22.60
CA SER A 518 -29.10 2.73 22.89
C SER A 518 -28.82 3.97 22.04
N VAL A 519 -27.56 4.41 21.97
CA VAL A 519 -27.14 5.54 21.12
C VAL A 519 -27.35 5.23 19.64
N ALA A 520 -27.12 3.99 19.22
CA ALA A 520 -27.33 3.57 17.84
C ALA A 520 -28.81 3.65 17.43
N LYS A 521 -29.74 3.29 18.32
CA LYS A 521 -31.19 3.42 18.08
C LYS A 521 -31.62 4.88 17.90
N GLU A 522 -31.03 5.80 18.65
CA GLU A 522 -31.30 7.24 18.51
C GLU A 522 -30.81 7.81 17.18
N THR A 523 -29.74 7.22 16.63
CA THR A 523 -29.12 7.66 15.36
C THR A 523 -29.59 6.85 14.14
N GLY A 524 -30.45 5.85 14.32
CA GLY A 524 -30.96 4.98 13.25
C GLY A 524 -29.92 3.98 12.71
N THR A 525 -28.86 3.69 13.47
CA THR A 525 -27.75 2.79 13.08
C THR A 525 -27.78 1.43 13.78
N GLU A 526 -28.88 1.10 14.46
CA GLU A 526 -29.04 -0.10 15.29
C GLU A 526 -28.88 -1.43 14.52
N LYS A 527 -29.07 -1.42 13.20
CA LYS A 527 -28.85 -2.60 12.36
C LYS A 527 -27.40 -3.09 12.35
N HIS A 528 -26.44 -2.25 12.75
CA HIS A 528 -25.04 -2.65 12.92
C HIS A 528 -24.78 -3.46 14.20
N PHE A 529 -25.74 -3.53 15.13
CA PHE A 529 -25.64 -4.27 16.38
C PHE A 529 -26.19 -5.70 16.23
N THR A 530 -25.48 -6.64 16.85
CA THR A 530 -25.77 -8.08 16.74
C THR A 530 -26.68 -8.54 17.89
N SER A 531 -27.90 -8.92 17.54
CA SER A 531 -28.90 -9.48 18.45
C SER A 531 -28.47 -10.85 18.99
N LYS A 532 -29.16 -11.36 20.02
CA LYS A 532 -28.92 -12.73 20.51
C LYS A 532 -29.20 -13.78 19.42
N ARG A 533 -30.26 -13.59 18.62
CA ARG A 533 -30.65 -14.47 17.51
C ARG A 533 -29.59 -14.50 16.41
N ASP A 534 -28.95 -13.37 16.13
CA ASP A 534 -27.90 -13.27 15.12
C ASP A 534 -26.66 -14.12 15.49
N ARG A 535 -26.38 -14.25 16.80
CA ARG A 535 -25.26 -15.07 17.30
C ARG A 535 -25.54 -16.56 17.17
N ASP A 536 -26.82 -16.96 17.17
CA ASP A 536 -27.21 -18.36 16.99
C ASP A 536 -26.85 -18.90 15.61
N ILE A 537 -26.60 -18.02 14.62
CA ILE A 537 -26.09 -18.42 13.29
C ILE A 537 -24.78 -19.22 13.41
N LYS A 538 -23.94 -18.94 14.43
CA LYS A 538 -22.70 -19.68 14.66
C LYS A 538 -22.93 -21.19 14.91
N LYS A 539 -24.13 -21.58 15.37
CA LYS A 539 -24.49 -22.99 15.59
C LYS A 539 -24.60 -23.80 14.29
N PHE A 540 -24.73 -23.12 13.16
CA PHE A 540 -24.77 -23.73 11.82
C PHE A 540 -23.38 -23.82 11.18
N VAL A 541 -22.30 -23.47 11.91
CA VAL A 541 -20.93 -23.76 11.46
C VAL A 541 -20.70 -25.27 11.54
N GLN A 542 -20.35 -25.87 10.42
CA GLN A 542 -20.19 -27.31 10.23
C GLN A 542 -18.71 -27.64 10.08
N PRO A 543 -18.28 -28.91 10.26
CA PRO A 543 -16.88 -29.30 10.09
C PRO A 543 -16.30 -28.94 8.71
N TYR A 544 -17.09 -28.98 7.64
CA TYR A 544 -16.62 -28.58 6.31
C TYR A 544 -16.40 -27.07 6.18
N HIS A 545 -17.17 -26.24 6.92
CA HIS A 545 -16.90 -24.79 7.00
C HIS A 545 -15.54 -24.51 7.64
N VAL A 546 -15.14 -25.31 8.63
CA VAL A 546 -13.80 -25.22 9.24
C VAL A 546 -12.73 -25.52 8.20
N ALA A 547 -12.85 -26.64 7.47
CA ALA A 547 -11.91 -27.00 6.42
C ALA A 547 -11.81 -25.94 5.30
N MET A 548 -12.93 -25.30 4.94
CA MET A 548 -12.94 -24.19 3.96
C MET A 548 -12.18 -22.97 4.48
N VAL A 549 -12.37 -22.60 5.76
CA VAL A 549 -11.64 -21.50 6.39
C VAL A 549 -10.15 -21.83 6.44
N ASP A 550 -9.78 -23.02 6.90
CA ASP A 550 -8.39 -23.48 6.98
C ASP A 550 -7.71 -23.43 5.61
N HIS A 551 -8.42 -23.84 4.55
CA HIS A 551 -7.90 -23.76 3.19
C HIS A 551 -7.54 -22.33 2.78
N VAL A 552 -8.44 -21.36 3.02
CA VAL A 552 -8.18 -19.94 2.73
C VAL A 552 -7.04 -19.40 3.60
N VAL A 553 -7.00 -19.77 4.89
CA VAL A 553 -5.96 -19.34 5.82
C VAL A 553 -4.59 -19.83 5.38
N MET A 554 -4.46 -21.10 5.01
CA MET A 554 -3.19 -21.68 4.55
C MET A 554 -2.70 -21.06 3.22
N GLN A 555 -3.62 -20.61 2.36
CA GLN A 555 -3.26 -19.93 1.12
C GLN A 555 -2.73 -18.52 1.35
N GLU A 556 -3.34 -17.76 2.25
CA GLU A 556 -3.01 -16.35 2.48
C GLU A 556 -1.92 -16.14 3.55
N ILE A 557 -1.78 -17.08 4.49
CA ILE A 557 -0.80 -17.01 5.58
C ILE A 557 -0.06 -18.35 5.69
N PRO A 558 1.06 -18.51 4.97
CA PRO A 558 2.01 -19.57 5.25
C PRO A 558 2.47 -19.50 6.71
N ASP A 559 2.62 -20.67 7.35
CA ASP A 559 3.08 -20.79 8.75
C ASP A 559 2.21 -20.05 9.78
N VAL A 560 0.90 -19.95 9.51
CA VAL A 560 -0.06 -19.17 10.30
C VAL A 560 0.03 -19.41 11.81
N SER A 561 0.18 -20.66 12.25
CA SER A 561 0.20 -21.02 13.67
C SER A 561 1.36 -20.36 14.40
N GLU A 562 2.55 -20.33 13.78
CA GLU A 562 3.75 -19.73 14.37
C GLU A 562 3.61 -18.19 14.43
N ARG A 563 3.14 -17.59 13.34
CA ARG A 563 2.99 -16.14 13.23
C ARG A 563 1.95 -15.60 14.21
N LEU A 564 0.82 -16.28 14.34
CA LEU A 564 -0.22 -15.92 15.32
C LEU A 564 0.23 -16.13 16.77
N ALA A 565 0.97 -17.21 17.04
CA ALA A 565 1.53 -17.45 18.38
C ALA A 565 2.50 -16.32 18.78
N ARG A 566 3.41 -15.91 17.87
CA ARG A 566 4.31 -14.77 18.09
C ARG A 566 3.55 -13.46 18.32
N ALA A 567 2.43 -13.27 17.64
CA ALA A 567 1.56 -12.10 17.81
C ALA A 567 0.64 -12.19 19.04
N GLY A 568 0.67 -13.28 19.81
CA GLY A 568 -0.15 -13.47 21.02
C GLY A 568 -1.62 -13.81 20.77
N VAL A 569 -1.97 -14.23 19.56
CA VAL A 569 -3.36 -14.53 19.13
C VAL A 569 -3.48 -15.91 18.44
N PRO A 570 -2.92 -17.00 19.01
CA PRO A 570 -2.88 -18.32 18.33
C PRO A 570 -4.25 -18.88 17.97
N TRP A 571 -5.30 -18.43 18.66
CA TRP A 571 -6.68 -18.88 18.53
C TRP A 571 -7.51 -18.10 17.50
N LEU A 572 -6.92 -17.11 16.81
CA LEU A 572 -7.66 -16.18 15.93
C LEU A 572 -8.48 -16.92 14.85
N PHE A 573 -7.97 -18.05 14.37
CA PHE A 573 -8.62 -18.90 13.38
C PHE A 573 -9.18 -20.20 13.95
N ASP A 574 -9.20 -20.37 15.27
CA ASP A 574 -9.81 -21.54 15.90
C ASP A 574 -11.33 -21.38 15.99
N ARG A 575 -12.09 -22.44 15.67
CA ARG A 575 -13.56 -22.42 15.73
C ARG A 575 -14.08 -22.07 17.12
N ASP A 576 -13.45 -22.64 18.14
CA ASP A 576 -13.89 -22.52 19.53
C ASP A 576 -13.47 -21.16 20.14
N GLY A 577 -12.64 -20.39 19.42
CA GLY A 577 -12.29 -19.00 19.71
C GLY A 577 -11.35 -18.81 20.89
N ALA A 578 -11.36 -17.59 21.46
CA ALA A 578 -10.41 -17.20 22.49
C ALA A 578 -10.53 -18.03 23.78
N PRO A 579 -9.40 -18.34 24.45
CA PRO A 579 -9.38 -19.19 25.63
C PRO A 579 -10.15 -18.57 26.82
N PRO A 580 -10.64 -19.40 27.76
CA PRO A 580 -11.48 -18.94 28.89
C PRO A 580 -10.77 -17.96 29.84
N ASN A 581 -9.44 -17.92 29.84
CA ASN A 581 -8.62 -17.09 30.72
C ASN A 581 -8.59 -15.59 30.35
N LEU A 582 -9.29 -15.16 29.28
CA LEU A 582 -9.59 -13.75 29.03
C LEU A 582 -10.76 -13.21 29.86
N THR A 583 -11.22 -13.97 30.86
CA THR A 583 -12.23 -13.53 31.83
C THR A 583 -11.54 -12.68 32.92
N PRO A 584 -12.11 -11.55 33.38
CA PRO A 584 -11.57 -10.84 34.53
C PRO A 584 -11.50 -11.80 35.73
N PRO A 585 -10.54 -11.63 36.66
CA PRO A 585 -10.60 -12.35 37.93
C PRO A 585 -11.99 -12.10 38.53
N LYS A 586 -12.72 -13.17 38.86
CA LYS A 586 -13.99 -13.05 39.57
C LYS A 586 -13.73 -12.21 40.81
N ASP A 587 -14.48 -11.12 40.97
CA ASP A 587 -14.41 -10.24 42.12
C ASP A 587 -14.27 -11.07 43.39
N GLY A 588 -13.13 -10.89 44.05
CA GLY A 588 -12.92 -11.37 45.40
C GLY A 588 -13.86 -10.58 46.30
N SER A 589 -15.01 -11.17 46.60
CA SER A 589 -15.80 -10.79 47.77
C SER A 589 -14.92 -10.98 49.00
N ARG A 590 -14.50 -9.87 49.60
CA ARG A 590 -13.93 -9.69 50.96
C ARG A 590 -12.95 -10.73 51.49
#